data_AF-A0A1F4KGZ4-F1
#
_entry.id   AF-A0A1F4KGZ4-F1
#
_cell.length_a   1.000
_cell.length_b   1.000
_cell.length_c   1.000
_cell.angle_alpha   90.00
_cell.angle_beta   90.00
_cell.angle_gamma   90.00
#
_symmetry.space_group_name_H-M   'P 1'
#
loop_
_entity.id
_entity.type
_entity.pdbx_description
1 polymer ?
#
loop_
_entity_poly.entity_id
_entity_poly.type
_entity_poly.pdbx_seq_one_letter_code
_entity_poly.pdbx_strand_id
1 'polypeptide(L)' 'MRIDDAAALSFVSSDVLSRLENGKPITLDKLLLVLDGLGLRMWVAPVKDIAQVELALHPTDGTAPQPRHD' A
#
# COMPACT_ATOMS: atom_id res chain seq x y z
N MET A 1 8.00 -3.54 -13.46
CA MET A 1 7.81 -4.94 -13.05
C MET A 1 6.93 -5.59 -14.11
N ARG A 2 7.32 -6.74 -14.68
CA ARG A 2 6.40 -7.47 -15.57
C ARG A 2 5.36 -8.19 -14.72
N ILE A 3 4.16 -8.38 -15.26
CA ILE A 3 3.02 -8.97 -14.52
C ILE A 3 3.35 -10.36 -13.94
N ASP A 4 4.19 -11.12 -14.64
CA ASP A 4 4.63 -12.45 -14.22
C ASP A 4 5.53 -12.41 -12.99
N ASP A 5 6.40 -11.39 -12.87
CA ASP A 5 7.27 -11.21 -11.71
C ASP A 5 6.45 -10.88 -10.46
N ALA A 6 5.46 -9.99 -10.60
CA ALA A 6 4.55 -9.61 -9.52
C ALA A 6 3.71 -10.81 -9.05
N ALA A 7 3.25 -11.63 -10.00
CA ALA A 7 2.45 -12.81 -9.74
C ALA A 7 3.26 -13.87 -8.99
N ALA A 8 4.51 -14.09 -9.39
CA ALA A 8 5.44 -14.99 -8.72
C ALA A 8 5.75 -14.52 -7.29
N LEU A 9 6.04 -13.24 -7.09
CA LEU A 9 6.30 -12.65 -5.76
C LEU A 9 5.09 -12.74 -4.82
N SER A 10 3.88 -12.63 -5.37
CA SER A 10 2.63 -12.63 -4.60
C SER A 10 1.98 -14.01 -4.48
N PHE A 11 2.59 -15.07 -5.02
CA PHE A 11 2.02 -16.42 -5.07
C PHE A 11 0.60 -16.48 -5.66
N VAL A 12 0.32 -15.67 -6.68
CA VAL A 12 -0.95 -15.66 -7.43
C VAL A 12 -0.71 -15.94 -8.92
N SER A 13 -1.77 -16.19 -9.68
CA SER A 13 -1.66 -16.30 -11.14
C SER A 13 -1.56 -14.93 -11.79
N SER A 14 -0.96 -14.87 -12.99
CA SER A 14 -0.95 -13.65 -13.80
C SER A 14 -2.37 -13.18 -14.19
N ASP A 15 -3.35 -14.09 -14.29
CA ASP A 15 -4.77 -13.74 -14.47
C ASP A 15 -5.34 -12.95 -13.29
N VAL A 16 -5.01 -13.33 -12.05
CA VAL A 16 -5.44 -12.59 -10.85
C VAL A 16 -4.91 -11.16 -10.88
N LEU A 17 -3.63 -11.00 -11.20
CA LEU A 17 -2.99 -9.69 -11.30
C LEU A 17 -3.52 -8.87 -12.48
N SER A 18 -3.77 -9.52 -13.62
CA SER A 18 -4.37 -8.86 -14.80
C SER A 18 -5.78 -8.38 -14.49
N ARG A 19 -6.58 -9.20 -13.81
CA ARG A 19 -7.92 -8.81 -13.36
C ARG A 19 -7.88 -7.63 -12.40
N LEU A 20 -7.00 -7.69 -11.40
CA LEU A 20 -6.82 -6.61 -10.43
C LEU A 20 -6.42 -5.29 -11.11
N GLU A 21 -5.44 -5.32 -12.00
CA GLU A 21 -5.00 -4.17 -12.81
C GLU A 21 -6.14 -3.58 -13.64
N ASN A 22 -7.00 -4.44 -14.20
CA ASN A 22 -8.12 -4.03 -15.05
C ASN A 22 -9.42 -3.77 -14.28
N GLY A 23 -9.38 -3.66 -12.94
CA GLY A 23 -10.54 -3.39 -12.09
C GLY A 23 -11.59 -4.50 -12.08
N LYS A 24 -11.24 -5.71 -12.54
CA LYS A 24 -12.11 -6.88 -12.50
C LYS A 24 -12.11 -7.48 -11.09
N PRO A 25 -13.22 -8.08 -10.64
CA PRO A 25 -13.30 -8.65 -9.29
C PRO A 25 -12.23 -9.69 -9.04
N ILE A 26 -11.65 -9.68 -7.85
CA ILE A 26 -10.84 -10.78 -7.28
C ILE A 26 -11.31 -11.01 -5.84
N THR A 27 -10.97 -12.16 -5.26
CA THR A 27 -11.29 -12.43 -3.86
C THR A 27 -10.35 -11.67 -2.93
N LEU A 28 -10.84 -11.39 -1.71
CA LEU A 28 -10.06 -10.62 -0.72
C LEU A 28 -8.77 -11.34 -0.32
N ASP A 29 -8.77 -12.67 -0.23
CA ASP A 29 -7.54 -13.45 0.07
C ASP A 29 -6.44 -13.20 -0.97
N LYS A 30 -6.81 -13.11 -2.25
CA LYS A 30 -5.87 -12.83 -3.34
C LYS A 30 -5.36 -11.41 -3.31
N LEU A 31 -6.22 -10.45 -2.98
CA LEU A 31 -5.81 -9.06 -2.78
C LEU A 31 -4.79 -8.96 -1.64
N LEU A 32 -5.04 -9.63 -0.52
CA LEU A 32 -4.13 -9.61 0.64
C LEU A 32 -2.77 -10.26 0.33
N LEU A 33 -2.73 -11.34 -0.46
CA LEU A 33 -1.47 -11.94 -0.93
C LEU A 33 -0.69 -11.01 -1.87
N VAL A 34 -1.37 -10.31 -2.76
CA VAL A 34 -0.73 -9.32 -3.65
C VAL A 34 -0.15 -8.15 -2.86
N LEU A 35 -0.88 -7.63 -1.88
CA LEU A 35 -0.36 -6.57 -1.00
C LEU A 35 0.87 -7.06 -0.22
N ASP A 36 0.80 -8.25 0.38
CA ASP A 36 1.90 -8.84 1.16
C ASP A 36 3.16 -9.06 0.31
N GLY A 37 3.02 -9.61 -0.90
CA GLY A 37 4.12 -9.80 -1.85
C GLY A 37 4.79 -8.50 -2.32
N LEU A 38 4.09 -7.37 -2.22
CA LEU A 38 4.60 -6.03 -2.52
C LEU A 38 5.11 -5.27 -1.28
N GLY A 39 5.05 -5.88 -0.08
CA GLY A 39 5.38 -5.21 1.17
C GLY A 39 4.35 -4.17 1.61
N LEU A 40 3.10 -4.29 1.15
CA LEU A 40 1.99 -3.40 1.43
C LEU A 40 0.97 -4.06 2.39
N ARG A 41 0.16 -3.23 3.05
CA ARG A 41 -0.92 -3.67 3.93
C ARG A 41 -2.18 -2.83 3.70
N MET A 42 -3.35 -3.44 3.82
CA MET A 42 -4.63 -2.72 3.73
C MET A 42 -5.01 -2.12 5.09
N TRP A 43 -5.28 -0.82 5.13
CA TRP A 43 -5.90 -0.13 6.25
C TRP A 43 -7.38 0.10 5.93
N VAL A 44 -8.28 -0.23 6.87
CA VAL A 44 -9.70 0.14 6.80
C VAL A 44 -10.05 1.05 7.97
N ALA A 45 -10.60 2.23 7.68
CA ALA A 45 -10.99 3.23 8.67
C ALA A 45 -12.33 3.89 8.28
N PRO A 46 -13.05 4.51 9.23
CA PRO A 46 -14.16 5.38 8.89
C PRO A 46 -13.68 6.56 8.02
N VAL A 47 -14.46 6.90 6.99
CA VAL A 47 -14.09 7.95 6.02
C VAL A 47 -13.77 9.29 6.69
N LYS A 48 -14.53 9.64 7.74
CA LYS A 48 -14.33 10.87 8.53
C LYS A 48 -12.96 10.96 9.21
N ASP A 49 -12.27 9.83 9.38
CA ASP A 49 -11.01 9.75 10.12
C ASP A 49 -9.79 9.73 9.17
N ILE A 50 -9.97 9.63 7.84
CA ILE A 50 -8.86 9.49 6.88
C ILE A 50 -7.85 10.63 7.00
N ALA A 51 -8.29 11.89 7.13
CA ALA A 51 -7.38 13.03 7.26
C ALA A 51 -6.46 12.93 8.50
N GLN A 52 -6.97 12.39 9.61
CA GLN A 52 -6.17 12.19 10.82
C GLN A 52 -5.20 11.01 10.65
N VAL A 53 -5.64 9.95 9.97
CA VAL A 53 -4.79 8.79 9.64
C VAL A 53 -3.62 9.23 8.73
N GLU A 54 -3.88 10.04 7.70
CA GLU A 54 -2.84 10.57 6.83
C GLU A 54 -1.81 11.42 7.59
N LEU A 55 -2.26 12.28 8.50
CA LEU A 55 -1.37 13.09 9.34
C LEU A 55 -0.51 12.23 10.27
N ALA A 56 -1.06 11.16 10.85
CA ALA A 56 -0.32 10.26 11.73
C ALA A 56 0.69 9.38 10.98
N LEU A 57 0.39 9.01 9.73
CA LEU A 57 1.27 8.21 8.86
C LEU A 57 2.44 9.01 8.28
N HIS A 58 2.26 10.32 8.12
CA HIS A 58 3.30 11.25 7.71
C HIS A 58 3.58 12.23 8.86
N PRO A 59 4.21 11.79 9.97
CA PRO A 59 4.73 12.75 10.92
C PRO A 59 5.65 13.67 10.13
N THR A 60 5.33 14.96 10.09
CA THR A 60 6.15 15.97 9.42
C THR A 60 7.58 15.73 9.87
N ASP A 61 8.46 15.37 8.92
CA ASP A 61 9.89 15.26 9.18
C ASP A 61 10.28 16.54 9.90
N GLY A 62 10.58 16.39 11.20
CA GLY A 62 10.81 17.50 12.08
C GLY A 62 12.03 18.26 11.60
N THR A 63 11.80 19.27 10.77
CA THR A 63 12.72 20.40 10.65
C THR A 63 12.60 21.15 11.97
N ALA A 64 13.22 20.60 13.01
CA ALA A 64 13.60 21.36 14.17
C ALA A 64 14.49 22.50 13.66
N PRO A 65 14.24 23.77 14.02
CA PRO A 65 15.18 24.83 13.73
C PRO A 65 16.52 24.47 14.39
N GLN A 66 17.58 24.32 13.59
CA GLN A 66 18.93 24.16 14.11
C GLN A 66 19.22 25.40 14.99
N PRO A 67 19.55 25.25 16.29
CA PRO A 67 19.87 26.40 17.12
C PRO A 67 21.10 27.08 16.51
N ARG A 68 20.96 28.37 16.17
CA ARG A 68 22.11 29.21 15.80
C ARG A 68 23.01 29.24 17.02
N HIS A 69 24.18 28.64 16.90
CA HIS A 69 25.29 28.94 17.79
C HIS A 69 25.79 30.33 17.40
N ASP A 70 25.55 31.28 18.30
CA ASP A 70 26.16 32.61 18.29
C ASP A 70 27.67 32.51 18.59
#